data_AF-A0A949ZA40-F1
#
_entry.id   AF-A0A949ZA40-F1
#
_cell.length_a   1.000
_cell.length_b   1.000
_cell.length_c   1.000
_cell.angle_alpha   90.00
_cell.angle_beta   90.00
_cell.angle_gamma   90.00
#
_symmetry.space_group_name_H-M   'P 1'
#
loop_
_entity.id
_entity.type
_entity.pdbx_description
1 polymer ?
#
loop_
_entity_poly.entity_id
_entity_poly.type
_entity_poly.pdbx_seq_one_letter_code
_entity_poly.pdbx_strand_id
1 'polypeptide(L)'
;MRNRLLVACAAFALGLAVLLAVQPASAQVLKGSRFDRIFIIMMENQGFDDVIGHNDGTSLCGPPESPGCPDTPYITFLATNFELATLYFGTTHPSLPNYLSMFAGDFFGIHDDNPSCAAKPPQSPCDPVIAGPTLVDTLESAGGSWEAFEQTMP
;
A
#
# COMPACT_ATOMS: atom_id res chain seq x y z
N MET A 1 11.66 -53.71 58.67
CA MET A 1 10.58 -52.78 58.30
C MET A 1 11.23 -51.45 57.96
N ARG A 2 11.08 -51.02 56.70
CA ARG A 2 12.03 -50.19 55.95
C ARG A 2 11.61 -48.72 56.00
N ASN A 3 12.57 -47.86 56.34
CA ASN A 3 12.47 -46.40 56.51
C ASN A 3 11.53 -45.72 55.49
N ARG A 4 10.53 -45.03 56.00
CA ARG A 4 9.75 -44.01 55.29
C ARG A 4 10.23 -42.64 55.74
N LEU A 5 10.27 -41.70 54.79
CA LEU A 5 10.53 -40.24 54.91
C LEU A 5 11.91 -39.80 54.41
N LEU A 6 11.88 -38.69 53.65
CA LEU A 6 12.94 -38.06 52.86
C LEU A 6 13.12 -38.80 51.51
N VAL A 7 12.60 -38.32 50.38
CA VAL A 7 13.01 -37.09 49.70
C VAL A 7 11.81 -36.52 48.92
N ALA A 8 11.26 -35.41 49.40
CA ALA A 8 10.71 -34.38 48.52
C ALA A 8 11.90 -33.61 47.91
N CYS A 9 11.75 -33.09 46.70
CA CYS A 9 12.74 -32.35 45.89
C CYS A 9 13.54 -33.20 44.86
N ALA A 10 12.91 -33.60 43.76
CA ALA A 10 13.60 -33.78 42.45
C ALA A 10 12.63 -34.10 41.29
N ALA A 11 11.47 -33.44 41.18
CA ALA A 11 10.59 -33.63 40.00
C ALA A 11 9.93 -32.33 39.52
N PHE A 12 10.64 -31.20 39.66
CA PHE A 12 10.16 -29.89 39.22
C PHE A 12 11.19 -29.12 38.37
N ALA A 13 12.06 -29.83 37.67
CA ALA A 13 13.18 -29.23 36.93
C ALA A 13 13.34 -29.75 35.49
N LEU A 14 12.25 -30.19 34.83
CA LEU A 14 12.29 -30.66 33.43
C LEU A 14 11.12 -30.17 32.56
N GLY A 15 10.41 -29.11 33.00
CA GLY A 15 9.27 -28.53 32.28
C GLY A 15 9.50 -27.09 31.80
N LEU A 16 10.75 -26.65 31.62
CA LEU A 16 11.06 -25.29 31.16
C LEU A 16 11.82 -25.34 29.83
N ALA A 17 11.25 -26.01 28.84
CA ALA A 17 11.80 -26.05 27.48
C ALA A 17 10.92 -25.22 26.56
N VAL A 18 11.41 -24.00 26.31
CA VAL A 18 11.23 -23.25 25.06
C VAL A 18 9.81 -22.71 24.80
N LEU A 19 9.45 -21.64 25.52
CA LEU A 19 8.72 -20.55 24.86
C LEU A 19 9.74 -19.83 23.98
N LEU A 20 9.87 -20.27 22.72
CA LEU A 20 10.40 -19.39 21.68
C LEU A 20 9.39 -18.24 21.60
N ALA A 21 9.74 -17.10 22.20
CA ALA A 21 9.07 -15.86 21.87
C ALA A 21 9.27 -15.70 20.36
N VAL A 22 8.23 -15.99 19.58
CA VAL A 22 8.16 -15.57 18.18
C VAL A 22 8.13 -14.05 18.26
N GLN A 23 9.31 -13.44 18.20
CA GLN A 23 9.44 -12.01 18.05
C GLN A 23 8.84 -11.72 16.66
N PRO A 24 7.85 -10.83 16.53
CA PRO A 24 7.45 -10.38 15.20
C PRO A 24 8.70 -9.83 14.53
N ALA A 25 9.05 -10.37 13.36
CA ALA A 25 10.15 -9.83 12.58
C ALA A 25 9.80 -8.38 12.26
N SER A 26 10.55 -7.42 12.81
CA SER A 26 10.39 -6.02 12.43
C SER A 26 10.83 -5.90 10.98
N ALA A 27 9.90 -5.54 10.09
CA ALA A 27 10.21 -5.22 8.71
C ALA A 27 11.34 -4.18 8.66
N GLN A 28 12.33 -4.42 7.82
CA GLN A 28 13.50 -3.54 7.74
C GLN A 28 13.32 -2.57 6.57
N VAL A 29 13.89 -1.37 6.72
CA VAL A 29 14.06 -0.48 5.56
C VAL A 29 15.18 -1.10 4.71
N LEU A 30 14.79 -1.81 3.65
CA LEU A 30 15.75 -2.40 2.72
C LEU A 30 16.44 -1.28 1.96
N LYS A 31 17.77 -1.21 2.08
CA LYS A 31 18.59 -0.29 1.30
C LYS A 31 18.58 -0.72 -0.17
N GLY A 32 17.88 0.01 -1.03
CA GLY A 32 17.81 -0.32 -2.45
C GLY A 32 19.09 0.06 -3.20
N SER A 33 19.27 -0.52 -4.39
CA SER A 33 20.40 -0.18 -5.27
C SER A 33 20.26 1.20 -5.92
N ARG A 34 19.04 1.75 -5.94
CA ARG A 34 18.69 3.05 -6.56
C ARG A 34 17.92 3.96 -5.63
N PHE A 35 17.00 3.41 -4.82
CA PHE A 35 16.16 4.15 -3.89
C PHE A 35 16.11 3.45 -2.53
N ASP A 36 16.18 4.22 -1.45
CA ASP A 36 15.99 3.69 -0.09
C ASP A 36 14.52 3.74 0.36
N ARG A 37 13.73 4.63 -0.26
CA ARG A 37 12.30 4.84 0.02
C ARG A 37 11.59 5.28 -1.26
N ILE A 38 10.38 4.78 -1.46
CA ILE A 38 9.50 5.15 -2.57
C ILE A 38 8.19 5.60 -1.95
N PHE A 39 7.70 6.76 -2.36
CA PHE A 39 6.38 7.26 -1.99
C PHE A 39 5.53 7.32 -3.27
N ILE A 40 4.36 6.70 -3.21
CA ILE A 40 3.35 6.78 -4.25
C ILE A 40 2.20 7.60 -3.65
N ILE A 41 1.95 8.77 -4.21
CA ILE A 41 0.88 9.67 -3.78
C ILE A 41 -0.18 9.65 -4.87
N MET A 42 -1.38 9.22 -4.53
CA MET A 42 -2.50 9.14 -5.47
C MET A 42 -3.45 10.31 -5.26
N MET A 43 -3.65 11.11 -6.31
CA MET A 43 -4.61 12.21 -6.30
C MET A 43 -5.98 11.67 -6.73
N GLU A 44 -6.75 11.18 -5.76
CA GLU A 44 -8.03 10.54 -6.04
C GLU A 44 -9.03 11.51 -6.71
N ASN A 45 -9.70 11.01 -7.76
CA ASN A 45 -10.73 11.73 -8.52
C ASN A 45 -10.29 13.08 -9.11
N GLN A 46 -9.00 13.27 -9.35
CA GLN A 46 -8.47 14.48 -9.99
C GLN A 46 -8.12 14.23 -11.47
N GLY A 47 -8.47 15.17 -12.35
CA GLY A 47 -8.00 15.19 -13.72
C GLY A 47 -6.54 15.67 -13.82
N PHE A 48 -5.89 15.40 -14.95
CA PHE A 48 -4.51 15.84 -15.19
C PHE A 48 -4.36 17.36 -15.06
N ASP A 49 -5.26 18.12 -15.71
CA ASP A 49 -5.23 19.58 -15.70
C ASP A 49 -5.62 20.18 -14.33
N ASP A 50 -6.37 19.44 -13.51
CA ASP A 50 -6.70 19.85 -12.13
C ASP A 50 -5.46 19.75 -11.21
N VAL A 51 -4.61 18.74 -11.44
CA VAL A 51 -3.38 18.53 -10.67
C VAL A 51 -2.25 19.41 -11.19
N ILE A 52 -1.92 19.31 -12.48
CA ILE A 52 -0.73 19.94 -13.09
C ILE A 52 -0.99 21.40 -13.49
N GLY A 53 -2.26 21.78 -13.66
CA GLY A 53 -2.66 23.10 -14.15
C GLY A 53 -2.67 23.17 -15.68
N HIS A 54 -3.30 24.22 -16.21
CA HIS A 54 -3.37 24.44 -17.65
C HIS A 54 -2.03 24.96 -18.17
N ASN A 55 -1.36 24.17 -19.01
CA ASN A 55 -0.08 24.51 -19.62
C ASN A 55 -0.22 25.40 -20.89
N ASP A 56 -1.16 26.36 -20.90
CA ASP A 56 -1.44 27.16 -22.09
C ASP A 56 -0.44 28.32 -22.33
N GLY A 57 0.54 28.48 -21.44
CA GLY A 57 1.57 29.52 -21.54
C GLY A 57 1.05 30.95 -21.36
N THR A 58 -0.24 31.13 -21.05
CA THR A 58 -0.88 32.44 -20.86
C THR A 58 -1.27 32.71 -19.41
N SER A 59 -1.26 31.68 -18.57
CA SER A 59 -1.65 31.78 -17.16
C SER A 59 -0.43 31.97 -16.26
N LEU A 60 0.04 33.22 -16.12
CA LEU A 60 0.86 33.58 -14.96
C LEU A 60 -0.02 33.37 -13.72
N CYS A 61 0.28 32.34 -12.95
CA CYS A 61 -0.49 32.00 -11.76
C CYS A 61 -0.58 33.23 -10.84
N GLY A 62 -1.80 33.76 -10.68
CA GLY A 62 -2.12 34.76 -9.68
C GLY A 62 -2.15 34.14 -8.28
N PRO A 63 -2.67 34.85 -7.26
CA PRO A 63 -2.86 34.27 -5.92
C PRO A 63 -3.63 32.92 -5.98
N PRO A 64 -3.37 32.01 -5.02
CA PRO A 64 -4.00 30.69 -4.98
C PRO A 64 -5.51 30.86 -5.00
N GLU A 65 -6.19 30.23 -5.98
CA GLU A 65 -7.61 30.40 -6.42
C GLU A 65 -7.82 31.11 -7.77
N SER A 66 -6.77 31.63 -8.40
CA SER A 66 -6.91 32.22 -9.74
C SER A 66 -7.22 31.14 -10.80
N PRO A 67 -8.22 31.34 -11.69
CA PRO A 67 -8.53 30.40 -12.75
C PRO A 67 -7.31 30.07 -13.60
N GLY A 68 -7.03 28.78 -13.81
CA GLY A 68 -5.86 28.28 -14.56
C GLY A 68 -4.66 27.91 -13.70
N CYS A 69 -4.66 28.20 -12.40
CA CYS A 69 -3.64 27.72 -11.46
C CYS A 69 -3.87 26.26 -11.07
N PRO A 70 -2.81 25.44 -10.89
CA PRO A 70 -2.96 24.13 -10.28
C PRO A 70 -3.35 24.25 -8.81
N ASP A 71 -4.32 23.45 -8.37
CA ASP A 71 -4.68 23.32 -6.95
C ASP A 71 -3.56 22.60 -6.15
N THR A 72 -2.58 22.03 -6.85
CA THR A 72 -1.44 21.30 -6.27
C THR A 72 -0.08 21.91 -6.66
N PRO A 73 0.26 23.12 -6.18
CA PRO A 73 1.45 23.85 -6.64
C PRO A 73 2.76 23.09 -6.40
N TYR A 74 2.87 22.31 -5.31
CA TYR A 74 4.05 21.50 -5.05
C TYR A 74 4.18 20.31 -6.01
N ILE A 75 3.08 19.63 -6.34
CA ILE A 75 3.09 18.52 -7.32
C ILE A 75 3.45 19.06 -8.71
N THR A 76 2.91 20.21 -9.09
CA THR A 76 3.26 20.88 -10.35
C THR A 76 4.75 21.26 -10.40
N PHE A 77 5.29 21.78 -9.28
CA PHE A 77 6.72 22.06 -9.17
C PHE A 77 7.56 20.79 -9.42
N LEU A 78 7.19 19.66 -8.83
CA LEU A 78 7.87 18.38 -9.05
C LEU A 78 7.77 17.95 -10.53
N ALA A 79 6.59 18.01 -11.12
CA ALA A 79 6.38 17.65 -12.53
C ALA A 79 7.20 18.50 -13.51
N THR A 80 7.40 19.79 -13.20
CA THR A 80 8.16 20.72 -14.04
C THR A 80 9.68 20.53 -13.92
N ASN A 81 10.17 20.12 -12.75
CA ASN A 81 11.61 20.01 -12.47
C ASN A 81 12.16 18.59 -12.62
N PHE A 82 11.28 17.59 -12.73
CA PHE A 82 11.63 16.18 -12.89
C PHE A 82 10.92 15.58 -14.11
N GLU A 83 10.65 14.29 -14.09
CA GLU A 83 9.98 13.59 -15.18
C GLU A 83 8.45 13.65 -15.02
N LEU A 84 7.75 13.90 -16.14
CA LEU A 84 6.30 13.89 -16.23
C LEU A 84 5.86 12.94 -17.34
N ALA A 85 5.13 11.89 -16.97
CA ALA A 85 4.54 10.95 -17.92
C ALA A 85 3.16 11.46 -18.38
N THR A 86 3.08 11.96 -19.61
CA THR A 86 1.83 12.51 -20.19
C THR A 86 0.95 11.48 -20.89
N LEU A 87 1.41 10.23 -20.98
CA LEU A 87 0.70 9.10 -21.57
C LEU A 87 0.53 7.97 -20.52
N TYR A 88 0.24 8.35 -19.28
CA TYR A 88 -0.07 7.44 -18.18
C TYR A 88 -1.58 7.48 -17.92
N PHE A 89 -2.27 6.36 -18.15
CA PHE A 89 -3.73 6.27 -18.07
C PHE A 89 -4.16 5.26 -17.01
N GLY A 90 -5.32 5.48 -16.41
CA GLY A 90 -5.99 4.47 -15.59
C GLY A 90 -6.38 3.25 -16.43
N THR A 91 -6.53 2.10 -15.78
CA THR A 91 -6.96 0.86 -16.41
C THR A 91 -8.42 0.91 -16.86
N THR A 92 -9.29 1.46 -16.01
CA THR A 92 -10.72 1.65 -16.28
C THR A 92 -11.31 2.65 -15.27
N HIS A 93 -12.58 2.99 -15.41
CA HIS A 93 -13.38 3.60 -14.34
C HIS A 93 -14.30 2.55 -13.70
N PRO A 94 -14.58 2.61 -12.38
CA PRO A 94 -14.24 3.65 -11.40
C PRO A 94 -12.87 3.45 -10.69
N SER A 95 -12.68 3.88 -9.45
CA SER A 95 -11.37 4.00 -8.77
C SER A 95 -10.73 2.66 -8.38
N LEU A 96 -11.48 1.75 -7.75
CA LEU A 96 -11.00 0.47 -7.21
C LEU A 96 -10.22 -0.37 -8.24
N PRO A 97 -10.68 -0.54 -9.50
CA PRO A 97 -9.92 -1.25 -10.52
C PRO A 97 -8.51 -0.68 -10.77
N ASN A 98 -8.33 0.65 -10.62
CA ASN A 98 -7.02 1.29 -10.78
C ASN A 98 -6.10 0.98 -9.60
N TYR A 99 -6.62 0.98 -8.36
CA TYR A 99 -5.85 0.60 -7.18
C TYR A 99 -5.39 -0.85 -7.25
N LEU A 100 -6.28 -1.76 -7.66
CA LEU A 100 -5.93 -3.17 -7.85
C LEU A 100 -4.87 -3.34 -8.93
N SER A 101 -5.04 -2.69 -10.09
CA SER A 101 -4.04 -2.76 -11.16
C SER A 101 -2.67 -2.25 -10.71
N MET A 102 -2.63 -1.19 -9.91
CA MET A 102 -1.39 -0.57 -9.45
C MET A 102 -0.57 -1.49 -8.54
N PHE A 103 -1.20 -2.24 -7.64
CA PHE A 103 -0.49 -3.08 -6.68
C PHE A 103 -0.43 -4.56 -7.08
N ALA A 104 -1.43 -5.07 -7.80
CA ALA A 104 -1.54 -6.48 -8.18
C ALA A 104 -1.24 -6.74 -9.67
N GLY A 105 -1.10 -5.69 -10.49
CA GLY A 105 -0.84 -5.83 -11.93
C GLY A 105 -2.05 -6.25 -12.77
N ASP A 106 -3.22 -6.45 -12.14
CA ASP A 106 -4.50 -6.77 -12.78
C ASP A 106 -5.63 -6.17 -11.92
N PHE A 107 -6.78 -5.90 -12.53
CA PHE A 107 -8.02 -5.54 -11.85
C PHE A 107 -9.00 -6.72 -11.76
N PHE A 108 -8.61 -7.90 -12.26
CA PHE A 108 -9.32 -9.17 -12.12
C PHE A 108 -10.76 -9.15 -12.64
N GLY A 109 -11.02 -8.31 -13.64
CA GLY A 109 -12.36 -8.14 -14.23
C GLY A 109 -13.33 -7.35 -13.36
N ILE A 110 -12.88 -6.69 -12.28
CA ILE A 110 -13.72 -5.83 -11.42
C ILE A 110 -14.00 -4.50 -12.12
N HIS A 111 -15.26 -4.10 -12.15
CA HIS A 111 -15.70 -2.89 -12.87
C HIS A 111 -16.47 -1.90 -12.00
N ASP A 112 -16.40 -2.02 -10.67
CA ASP A 112 -17.02 -1.10 -9.73
C ASP A 112 -16.16 -0.89 -8.46
N ASP A 113 -16.62 -0.02 -7.55
CA ASP A 113 -15.99 0.28 -6.26
C ASP A 113 -16.62 -0.50 -5.10
N ASN A 114 -17.42 -1.53 -5.41
CA ASN A 114 -18.10 -2.27 -4.37
C ASN A 114 -17.12 -3.20 -3.65
N PRO A 115 -17.33 -3.44 -2.34
CA PRO A 115 -16.55 -4.44 -1.61
C PRO A 115 -16.70 -5.82 -2.26
N SER A 116 -15.74 -6.72 -2.06
CA SER A 116 -15.63 -8.03 -2.73
C SER A 116 -16.96 -8.77 -2.92
N CYS A 117 -17.77 -8.92 -1.85
CA CYS A 117 -19.08 -9.60 -1.93
C CYS A 117 -20.11 -8.94 -2.86
N ALA A 118 -19.98 -7.65 -3.12
CA ALA A 118 -20.89 -6.84 -3.92
C ALA A 118 -20.25 -6.33 -5.23
N ALA A 119 -18.98 -6.67 -5.46
CA ALA A 119 -18.26 -6.31 -6.67
C ALA A 119 -18.93 -6.87 -7.93
N LYS A 120 -18.75 -6.20 -9.06
CA LYS A 120 -19.23 -6.67 -10.37
C LYS A 120 -18.05 -7.08 -11.25
N PRO A 121 -18.04 -8.33 -11.76
CA PRO A 121 -19.00 -9.42 -11.49
C PRO A 121 -18.92 -9.93 -10.04
N PRO A 122 -20.00 -10.54 -9.50
CA PRO A 122 -20.03 -11.04 -8.13
C PRO A 122 -18.87 -12.00 -7.85
N GLN A 123 -18.21 -11.83 -6.71
CA GLN A 123 -17.08 -12.66 -6.29
C GLN A 123 -17.56 -13.81 -5.39
N SER A 124 -17.05 -15.02 -5.62
CA SER A 124 -17.30 -16.19 -4.77
C SER A 124 -16.06 -17.10 -4.71
N PRO A 125 -15.50 -17.38 -3.50
CA PRO A 125 -15.89 -16.83 -2.20
C PRO A 125 -15.68 -15.30 -2.13
N CYS A 126 -16.28 -14.64 -1.13
CA CYS A 126 -16.11 -13.19 -0.90
C CYS A 126 -14.69 -12.77 -0.47
N ASP A 127 -13.76 -13.73 -0.35
CA ASP A 127 -12.36 -13.51 -0.01
C ASP A 127 -11.58 -13.01 -1.24
N PRO A 128 -10.40 -12.36 -1.06
CA PRO A 128 -9.91 -11.43 -2.07
C PRO A 128 -9.63 -12.13 -3.39
N VAL A 129 -10.22 -11.58 -4.45
CA VAL A 129 -10.02 -11.95 -5.87
C VAL A 129 -8.64 -11.51 -6.37
N ILE A 130 -7.67 -11.37 -5.48
CA ILE A 130 -6.29 -11.14 -5.85
C ILE A 130 -5.66 -12.49 -6.17
N ALA A 131 -5.57 -12.79 -7.47
CA ALA A 131 -4.93 -14.01 -7.95
C ALA A 131 -3.44 -13.76 -8.15
N GLY A 132 -2.62 -14.32 -7.26
CA GLY A 132 -1.16 -14.29 -7.35
C GLY A 132 -0.50 -13.22 -6.47
N PRO A 133 0.84 -13.16 -6.45
CA PRO A 133 1.59 -12.22 -5.63
C PRO A 133 1.40 -10.77 -6.09
N THR A 134 1.17 -9.88 -5.15
CA THR A 134 1.16 -8.43 -5.33
C THR A 134 2.56 -7.82 -5.17
N LEU A 135 2.67 -6.53 -5.47
CA LEU A 135 3.85 -5.73 -5.12
C LEU A 135 4.14 -5.79 -3.62
N VAL A 136 3.10 -5.78 -2.78
CA VAL A 136 3.24 -5.87 -1.32
C VAL A 136 3.79 -7.23 -0.91
N ASP A 137 3.25 -8.33 -1.43
CA ASP A 137 3.77 -9.68 -1.15
C ASP A 137 5.24 -9.81 -1.55
N THR A 138 5.60 -9.20 -2.69
CA THR A 138 6.98 -9.18 -3.19
C THR A 138 7.89 -8.41 -2.23
N LEU A 139 7.47 -7.23 -1.76
CA LEU A 139 8.22 -6.42 -0.80
C LEU A 139 8.41 -7.16 0.53
N GLU A 140 7.34 -7.75 1.07
CA GLU A 140 7.38 -8.49 2.34
C GLU A 140 8.25 -9.73 2.25
N SER A 141 8.17 -10.49 1.13
CA SER A 141 9.03 -11.66 0.90
C SER A 141 10.53 -11.31 0.86
N ALA A 142 10.87 -10.09 0.45
CA ALA A 142 12.22 -9.57 0.47
C ALA A 142 12.65 -9.00 1.84
N GLY A 143 11.74 -8.93 2.82
CA GLY A 143 11.97 -8.32 4.13
C GLY A 143 11.77 -6.80 4.17
N GLY A 144 11.10 -6.24 3.17
CA GLY A 144 10.83 -4.82 3.01
C GLY A 144 9.67 -4.33 3.85
N SER A 145 9.83 -3.13 4.42
CA SER A 145 8.73 -2.41 5.07
C SER A 145 7.90 -1.62 4.08
N TRP A 146 6.58 -1.60 4.29
CA TRP A 146 5.65 -0.72 3.58
C TRP A 146 4.62 -0.17 4.56
N GLU A 147 3.96 0.91 4.18
CA GLU A 147 2.86 1.52 4.92
C GLU A 147 1.91 2.18 3.92
N ALA A 148 0.61 2.16 4.21
CA ALA A 148 -0.42 2.85 3.43
C ALA A 148 -1.14 3.88 4.31
N PHE A 149 -1.37 5.06 3.73
CA PHE A 149 -2.05 6.16 4.39
C PHE A 149 -3.34 6.49 3.63
N GLU A 150 -4.40 5.92 4.16
CA GLU A 150 -5.78 5.94 3.70
C GLU A 150 -6.58 7.19 4.06
N GLN A 151 -6.79 8.20 3.22
CA GLN A 151 -7.72 9.26 3.63
C GLN A 151 -9.15 8.68 3.72
N THR A 152 -9.75 8.73 4.92
CA THR A 152 -11.15 8.34 5.16
C THR A 152 -11.43 6.83 5.01
N MET A 153 -10.39 5.98 4.97
CA MET A 153 -10.56 4.55 5.23
C MET A 153 -10.82 4.31 6.73
N PRO A 154 -11.82 3.47 7.11
CA PRO A 154 -12.10 3.12 8.51
C PRO A 154 -10.96 2.38 9.22
#